data_AF-A0A6N7CR39-F1
#
_entry.id   AF-A0A6N7CR39-F1
#
_cell.length_a   1.000
_cell.length_b   1.000
_cell.length_c   1.000
_cell.angle_alpha   90.00
_cell.angle_beta   90.00
_cell.angle_gamma   90.00
#
_symmetry.space_group_name_H-M   'P 1'
#
loop_
_entity.id
_entity.type
_entity.pdbx_description
1 polymer ?
#
loop_
_entity_poly.entity_id
_entity_poly.type
_entity_poly.pdbx_seq_one_letter_code
_entity_poly.pdbx_strand_id
1 'polypeptide(L)'
;MPESCRWAWRRVSAGDVAGVGEVSGSERVVFDINGGLADLSAFTHLLTGESEGGRRQAWQRFFDQVGQAAVVESGRDLVEAAGGLGLVVVYSTTRPVSCAEQARIWLGDNGFPSGRALLCRSRNDVRPAVAVKVGHCRAVG
;
A
#
# COMPACT_ATOMS: atom_id res chain seq x y z
N MET A 1 25.76 -18.12 -11.05
CA MET A 1 25.63 -16.82 -11.73
C MET A 1 24.45 -16.86 -12.68
N PRO A 2 23.67 -15.78 -12.86
CA PRO A 2 23.85 -14.41 -12.32
C PRO A 2 22.72 -14.01 -11.35
N GLU A 3 22.92 -13.22 -10.29
CA GLU A 3 23.33 -11.80 -10.23
C GLU A 3 22.44 -10.85 -11.05
N SER A 4 21.30 -10.43 -10.49
CA SER A 4 20.65 -9.17 -10.87
C SER A 4 19.67 -8.67 -9.81
N CYS A 5 20.20 -8.06 -8.75
CA CYS A 5 19.44 -7.11 -7.92
C CYS A 5 20.39 -6.03 -7.40
N ARG A 6 20.89 -5.21 -8.33
CA ARG A 6 21.51 -3.92 -8.02
C ARG A 6 20.75 -2.85 -8.76
N TRP A 7 19.93 -2.09 -8.03
CA TRP A 7 19.56 -0.73 -8.45
C TRP A 7 20.03 0.21 -7.36
N ALA A 8 21.07 0.97 -7.73
CA ALA A 8 21.80 1.91 -6.91
C ALA A 8 20.96 3.13 -6.56
N TRP A 9 21.18 3.69 -5.37
CA TRP A 9 20.77 5.06 -5.04
C TRP A 9 22.01 5.94 -4.88
N ARG A 10 21.97 7.10 -5.54
CA ARG A 10 23.00 8.15 -5.50
C ARG A 10 23.12 8.72 -4.09
N ARG A 11 24.36 9.07 -3.74
CA ARG A 11 24.73 9.86 -2.57
C ARG A 11 24.25 11.30 -2.79
N VAL A 12 23.51 11.87 -1.85
CA VAL A 12 23.27 13.32 -1.75
C VAL A 12 24.12 13.84 -0.59
N SER A 13 24.86 14.93 -0.81
CA SER A 13 25.58 15.63 0.25
C SER A 13 25.28 17.13 0.23
N ALA A 14 24.80 17.56 1.40
CA ALA A 14 24.89 18.84 2.12
C ALA A 14 24.49 20.17 1.44
N GLY A 15 23.44 20.75 2.01
CA GLY A 15 23.18 22.18 2.10
C GLY A 15 22.21 22.43 3.28
N ASP A 16 22.76 22.89 4.41
CA ASP A 16 22.06 23.10 5.69
C ASP A 16 21.03 24.24 5.66
N VAL A 17 19.80 23.95 6.10
CA VAL A 17 19.03 24.82 7.02
C VAL A 17 18.21 23.89 7.94
N ALA A 18 18.64 23.74 9.19
CA ALA A 18 17.91 22.98 10.20
C ALA A 18 16.64 23.75 10.62
N GLY A 19 15.47 23.19 10.32
CA GLY A 19 14.15 23.68 10.74
C GLY A 19 13.26 22.51 11.17
N VAL A 20 12.70 22.62 12.38
CA VAL A 20 11.73 21.72 13.05
C VAL A 20 11.82 20.23 12.68
N GLY A 21 12.71 19.52 13.40
CA GLY A 21 12.72 18.05 13.50
C GLY A 21 13.20 17.35 12.23
N GLU A 22 14.52 17.23 12.06
CA GLU A 22 15.11 16.42 11.00
C GLU A 22 14.71 14.96 11.18
N VAL A 23 13.68 14.55 10.43
CA VAL A 23 13.25 13.16 10.35
C VAL A 23 14.34 12.40 9.62
N SER A 24 15.01 11.49 10.31
CA SER A 24 16.03 10.64 9.69
C SER A 24 15.37 9.87 8.54
N GLY A 25 16.04 9.71 7.39
CA GLY A 25 15.56 8.89 6.25
C GLY A 25 15.33 7.39 6.59
N SER A 26 15.40 7.02 7.87
CA SER A 26 15.02 5.74 8.46
C SER A 26 13.59 5.70 9.03
N GLU A 27 12.97 6.85 9.32
CA GLU A 27 11.63 6.90 9.92
C GLU A 27 10.57 6.63 8.86
N ARG A 28 9.72 5.65 9.15
CA ARG A 28 8.77 5.07 8.19
C ARG A 28 7.36 5.18 8.71
N VAL A 29 6.43 5.50 7.82
CA VAL A 29 5.00 5.43 8.08
C VAL A 29 4.37 4.42 7.15
N VAL A 30 3.53 3.55 7.72
CA VAL A 30 2.81 2.52 6.97
C VAL A 30 1.35 2.94 6.81
N PHE A 31 0.92 3.08 5.56
CA PHE A 31 -0.46 3.40 5.21
C PHE A 31 -1.21 2.15 4.76
N ASP A 32 -2.40 1.90 5.35
CA ASP A 32 -3.31 0.90 4.81
C ASP A 32 -4.06 1.43 3.60
N ILE A 33 -4.10 0.65 2.52
CA ILE A 33 -4.81 1.06 1.31
C ILE A 33 -6.33 0.94 1.48
N ASN A 34 -6.86 -0.21 1.91
CA ASN A 34 -8.31 -0.43 1.85
C ASN A 34 -9.00 0.23 3.06
N GLY A 35 -9.94 1.14 2.83
CA GLY A 35 -10.60 1.93 3.87
C GLY A 35 -9.74 3.04 4.48
N GLY A 36 -8.43 3.06 4.19
CA GLY A 36 -7.51 4.14 4.57
C GLY A 36 -7.27 5.14 3.44
N LEU A 37 -6.90 4.65 2.25
CA LEU A 37 -6.64 5.49 1.07
C LEU A 37 -7.68 5.27 -0.03
N ALA A 38 -8.19 4.05 -0.14
CA ALA A 38 -9.08 3.59 -1.19
C ALA A 38 -10.40 3.11 -0.58
N ASP A 39 -11.52 3.70 -1.00
CA ASP A 39 -12.85 3.25 -0.65
C ASP A 39 -13.41 2.31 -1.73
N LEU A 40 -13.78 1.10 -1.30
CA LEU A 40 -14.38 0.05 -2.13
C LEU A 40 -15.83 -0.24 -1.70
N SER A 41 -16.42 0.60 -0.85
CA SER A 41 -17.78 0.45 -0.31
C SER A 41 -18.83 0.22 -1.40
N ALA A 42 -18.72 0.93 -2.52
CA ALA A 42 -19.58 0.79 -3.71
C ALA A 42 -19.61 -0.65 -4.26
N PHE A 43 -18.55 -1.44 -4.07
CA PHE A 43 -18.41 -2.78 -4.62
C PHE A 43 -18.67 -3.90 -3.60
N THR A 44 -18.94 -3.56 -2.34
CA THR A 44 -19.16 -4.56 -1.26
C THR A 44 -20.34 -5.49 -1.53
N HIS A 45 -21.32 -5.03 -2.33
CA HIS A 45 -22.45 -5.85 -2.79
C HIS A 45 -22.00 -7.10 -3.55
N LEU A 46 -20.84 -7.07 -4.22
CA LEU A 46 -20.27 -8.23 -4.93
C LEU A 46 -19.90 -9.40 -4.00
N LEU A 47 -19.79 -9.15 -2.70
CA LEU A 47 -19.47 -10.15 -1.69
C LEU A 47 -20.73 -10.74 -1.01
N THR A 48 -21.91 -10.23 -1.33
CA THR A 48 -23.17 -10.67 -0.72
C THR A 48 -23.83 -11.79 -1.53
N GLY A 49 -24.51 -12.73 -0.85
CA GLY A 49 -25.46 -13.66 -1.50
C GLY A 49 -24.89 -14.95 -2.11
N GLU A 50 -23.62 -15.29 -1.91
CA GLU A 50 -23.00 -16.46 -2.57
C GLU A 50 -22.84 -17.66 -1.60
N SER A 51 -23.27 -18.84 -2.04
CA SER A 51 -22.97 -20.14 -1.40
C SER A 51 -21.46 -20.36 -1.27
N GLU A 52 -21.01 -21.27 -0.39
CA GLU A 52 -19.57 -21.49 -0.13
C GLU A 52 -18.72 -21.70 -1.40
N GLY A 53 -19.27 -22.38 -2.42
CA GLY A 53 -18.61 -22.59 -3.71
C GLY A 53 -18.46 -21.32 -4.58
N GLY A 54 -19.37 -20.35 -4.46
CA GLY A 54 -19.36 -19.08 -5.22
C GLY A 54 -18.45 -18.02 -4.61
N ARG A 55 -18.11 -18.15 -3.33
CA ARG A 55 -17.33 -17.16 -2.56
C ARG A 55 -16.00 -16.79 -3.19
N ARG A 56 -15.26 -17.75 -3.76
CA ARG A 56 -13.99 -17.47 -4.44
C ARG A 56 -14.18 -16.58 -5.66
N GLN A 57 -15.23 -16.82 -6.43
CA GLN A 57 -15.53 -16.04 -7.63
C GLN A 57 -16.03 -14.65 -7.27
N ALA A 58 -16.83 -14.53 -6.20
CA ALA A 58 -17.24 -13.25 -5.62
C ALA A 58 -16.05 -12.37 -5.24
N TRP A 59 -15.06 -12.95 -4.54
CA TRP A 59 -13.81 -12.25 -4.22
C TRP A 59 -13.02 -11.85 -5.45
N GLN A 60 -12.96 -12.70 -6.48
CA GLN A 60 -12.28 -12.34 -7.73
C GLN A 60 -12.96 -11.11 -8.37
N ARG A 61 -14.29 -11.14 -8.54
CA ARG A 61 -15.05 -10.01 -9.10
C ARG A 61 -14.84 -8.73 -8.28
N PHE A 62 -14.81 -8.83 -6.96
CA PHE A 62 -14.52 -7.71 -6.07
C PHE A 62 -13.11 -7.15 -6.30
N PHE A 63 -12.09 -8.01 -6.40
CA PHE A 63 -10.72 -7.56 -6.64
C PHE A 63 -10.51 -6.96 -8.02
N ASP A 64 -11.29 -7.36 -9.03
CA ASP A 64 -11.22 -6.76 -10.36
C ASP A 64 -11.62 -5.27 -10.33
N GLN A 65 -12.41 -4.83 -9.34
CA GLN A 65 -12.83 -3.44 -9.15
C GLN A 65 -11.79 -2.56 -8.42
N VAL A 66 -10.66 -3.11 -7.98
CA VAL A 66 -9.67 -2.37 -7.17
C VAL A 66 -9.18 -1.10 -7.84
N GLY A 67 -8.99 -1.11 -9.17
CA GLY A 67 -8.59 0.06 -9.95
C GLY A 67 -9.67 1.15 -10.05
N GLN A 68 -10.90 0.88 -9.61
CA GLN A 68 -12.02 1.83 -9.62
C GLN A 68 -12.36 2.34 -8.21
N ALA A 69 -11.55 2.03 -7.21
CA ALA A 69 -11.78 2.51 -5.85
C ALA A 69 -11.80 4.04 -5.81
N ALA A 70 -12.73 4.61 -5.05
CA ALA A 70 -12.73 6.04 -4.80
C ALA A 70 -11.58 6.41 -3.86
N VAL A 71 -11.05 7.63 -4.00
CA VAL A 71 -10.00 8.14 -3.10
C VAL A 71 -10.62 8.59 -1.79
N VAL A 72 -10.01 8.19 -0.67
CA VAL A 72 -10.24 8.80 0.64
C VAL A 72 -9.32 10.01 0.74
N GLU A 73 -9.84 11.20 0.44
CA GLU A 73 -9.02 12.43 0.31
C GLU A 73 -8.23 12.74 1.59
N SER A 74 -8.83 12.57 2.77
CA SER A 74 -8.12 12.76 4.03
C SER A 74 -6.93 11.80 4.22
N GLY A 75 -7.02 10.59 3.66
CA GLY A 75 -5.92 9.63 3.63
C GLY A 75 -4.81 10.07 2.68
N ARG A 76 -5.17 10.63 1.52
CA ARG A 76 -4.22 11.21 0.56
C ARG A 76 -3.48 12.41 1.15
N ASP A 77 -4.20 13.33 1.78
CA ASP A 77 -3.61 14.49 2.46
C ASP A 77 -2.57 14.08 3.51
N LEU A 78 -2.86 13.01 4.27
CA LEU A 78 -1.93 12.50 5.28
C LEU A 78 -0.68 11.85 4.66
N VAL A 79 -0.82 11.15 3.53
CA VAL A 79 0.32 10.60 2.79
C VAL A 79 1.21 11.73 2.25
N GLU A 80 0.61 12.76 1.66
CA GLU A 80 1.32 13.93 1.14
C GLU A 80 2.06 14.65 2.27
N ALA A 81 1.38 14.94 3.39
CA ALA A 81 1.99 15.58 4.55
C ALA A 81 3.16 14.75 5.12
N ALA A 82 2.99 13.43 5.25
CA ALA A 82 4.06 12.57 5.73
C ALA A 82 5.28 12.59 4.81
N GLY A 83 5.07 12.53 3.49
CA GLY A 83 6.15 12.66 2.50
C GLY A 83 6.82 14.03 2.54
N GLY A 84 6.05 15.11 2.70
CA GLY A 84 6.55 16.48 2.85
C GLY A 84 7.39 16.69 4.10
N LEU A 85 7.14 15.91 5.16
CA LEU A 85 7.96 15.86 6.38
C LEU A 85 9.21 14.97 6.25
N GLY A 86 9.46 14.37 5.08
CA GLY A 86 10.61 13.49 4.85
C GLY A 86 10.44 12.06 5.37
N LEU A 87 9.25 11.67 5.83
CA LEU A 87 8.98 10.30 6.27
C LEU A 87 8.96 9.35 5.07
N VAL A 88 9.53 8.17 5.25
CA VAL A 88 9.55 7.13 4.23
C VAL A 88 8.18 6.45 4.18
N VAL A 89 7.40 6.79 3.16
CA VAL A 89 6.06 6.22 2.92
C VAL A 89 6.16 4.75 2.51
N VAL A 90 5.45 3.88 3.21
CA VAL A 90 5.25 2.46 2.86
C VAL A 90 3.76 2.17 2.77
N TYR A 91 3.34 1.51 1.69
CA TYR A 91 1.95 1.07 1.54
C TYR A 91 1.77 -0.38 1.97
N SER A 92 0.60 -0.68 2.51
CA SER A 92 0.26 -1.99 3.04
C SER A 92 -1.18 -2.34 2.67
N THR A 93 -1.41 -3.55 2.17
CA THR A 93 -2.75 -4.04 1.84
C THR A 93 -2.87 -5.52 2.15
N THR A 94 -4.03 -5.94 2.62
CA THR A 94 -4.35 -7.36 2.84
C THR A 94 -4.93 -8.03 1.60
N ARG A 95 -5.03 -7.30 0.48
CA ARG A 95 -5.33 -7.85 -0.84
C ARG A 95 -4.24 -8.83 -1.27
N PRO A 96 -4.58 -9.89 -2.02
CA PRO A 96 -3.59 -10.82 -2.57
C PRO A 96 -2.55 -10.10 -3.42
N VAL A 97 -1.32 -10.64 -3.45
CA VAL A 97 -0.22 -10.12 -4.27
C VAL A 97 -0.54 -10.01 -5.77
N SER A 98 -1.52 -10.77 -6.28
CA SER A 98 -2.01 -10.63 -7.65
C SER A 98 -2.62 -9.26 -7.96
N CYS A 99 -3.04 -8.50 -6.94
CA CYS A 99 -3.57 -7.14 -7.10
C CYS A 99 -2.47 -6.06 -7.03
N ALA A 100 -1.20 -6.42 -6.87
CA ALA A 100 -0.14 -5.45 -6.59
C ALA A 100 0.09 -4.46 -7.73
N GLU A 101 0.02 -4.91 -8.98
CA GLU A 101 0.19 -4.05 -10.16
C GLU A 101 -0.95 -3.03 -10.27
N GLN A 102 -2.20 -3.50 -10.22
CA GLN A 102 -3.38 -2.63 -10.26
C GLN A 102 -3.38 -1.63 -9.09
N ALA A 103 -2.92 -2.04 -7.90
CA ALA A 103 -2.78 -1.14 -6.77
C ALA A 103 -1.72 -0.03 -7.01
N ARG A 104 -0.61 -0.34 -7.68
CA ARG A 104 0.42 0.66 -8.03
C ARG A 104 -0.07 1.65 -9.08
N ILE A 105 -0.77 1.15 -10.09
CA ILE A 105 -1.40 1.98 -11.12
C ILE A 105 -2.39 2.92 -10.47
N TRP A 106 -3.31 2.40 -9.65
CA TRP A 106 -4.29 3.22 -8.93
C TRP A 106 -3.63 4.28 -8.03
N LEU A 107 -2.56 3.94 -7.31
CA LEU A 107 -1.81 4.92 -6.51
C LEU A 107 -1.23 6.03 -7.40
N GLY A 108 -0.61 5.68 -8.53
CA GLY A 108 -0.03 6.65 -9.47
C GLY A 108 -1.08 7.56 -10.12
N ASP A 109 -2.17 6.98 -10.62
CA ASP A 109 -3.25 7.70 -11.28
C ASP A 109 -3.94 8.70 -10.35
N ASN A 110 -3.95 8.43 -9.04
CA ASN A 110 -4.54 9.30 -8.01
C ASN A 110 -3.52 10.21 -7.30
N GLY A 111 -2.30 10.34 -7.85
CA GLY A 111 -1.31 11.31 -7.38
C GLY A 111 -0.62 10.95 -6.07
N PHE A 112 -0.71 9.70 -5.62
CA PHE A 112 0.06 9.25 -4.46
C PHE A 112 1.55 9.14 -4.81
N PRO A 113 2.47 9.44 -3.88
CA PRO A 113 3.89 9.16 -4.11
C PRO A 113 4.11 7.66 -4.29
N SER A 114 5.09 7.25 -5.10
CA SER A 114 5.37 5.83 -5.40
C SER A 114 5.62 4.95 -4.16
N GLY A 115 6.03 5.57 -3.04
CA GLY A 115 6.39 4.90 -1.79
C GLY A 115 7.66 4.06 -1.90
N ARG A 116 8.25 3.68 -0.76
CA ARG A 116 9.45 2.83 -0.71
C ARG A 116 9.13 1.36 -0.98
N ALA A 117 7.92 0.93 -0.59
CA ALA A 117 7.43 -0.43 -0.74
C ALA A 117 5.89 -0.47 -0.77
N LEU A 118 5.37 -1.55 -1.37
CA LEU A 118 3.97 -1.95 -1.30
C LEU A 118 3.92 -3.39 -0.80
N LEU A 119 3.40 -3.59 0.41
CA LEU A 119 3.28 -4.90 1.05
C LEU A 119 1.89 -5.46 0.82
N CYS A 120 1.82 -6.65 0.21
CA CYS A 120 0.58 -7.36 -0.09
C CYS A 120 0.53 -8.70 0.65
N ARG A 121 -0.67 -9.24 0.85
CA ARG A 121 -0.85 -10.61 1.33
C ARG A 121 -0.20 -11.59 0.34
N SER A 122 0.68 -12.46 0.83
CA SER A 122 1.33 -13.49 0.02
C SER A 122 0.33 -14.46 -0.60
N ARG A 123 0.71 -15.07 -1.73
CA ARG A 123 -0.09 -16.11 -2.38
C ARG A 123 -0.34 -17.25 -1.38
N ASN A 124 -1.60 -17.68 -1.25
CA ASN A 124 -2.07 -18.73 -0.33
C ASN A 124 -1.99 -18.41 1.17
N ASP A 125 -1.69 -17.17 1.57
CA ASP A 125 -1.76 -16.80 2.98
C ASP A 125 -3.22 -16.65 3.42
N VAL A 126 -3.69 -17.62 4.21
CA VAL A 126 -5.06 -17.67 4.74
C VAL A 126 -5.18 -17.06 6.14
N ARG A 127 -4.11 -16.49 6.70
CA ARG A 127 -4.14 -15.91 8.04
C ARG A 127 -5.11 -14.71 8.11
N PRO A 128 -5.63 -14.38 9.30
CA PRO A 128 -6.42 -13.18 9.52
C PRO A 128 -5.66 -11.92 9.10
N ALA A 129 -6.39 -10.90 8.63
CA ALA A 129 -5.83 -9.63 8.17
C ALA A 129 -4.86 -8.98 9.18
N VAL A 130 -5.20 -9.04 10.48
CA VAL A 130 -4.35 -8.52 11.57
C VAL A 130 -2.99 -9.20 11.61
N ALA A 131 -2.91 -10.52 11.43
CA ALA A 131 -1.65 -11.25 11.45
C ALA A 131 -0.77 -10.90 10.23
N VAL A 132 -1.38 -10.69 9.07
CA VAL A 132 -0.69 -10.21 7.87
C VAL A 132 -0.12 -8.80 8.10
N LYS A 133 -0.92 -7.88 8.66
CA LYS A 133 -0.51 -6.50 8.94
C LYS A 133 0.60 -6.42 9.98
N VAL A 134 0.56 -7.23 11.03
CA VAL A 134 1.68 -7.36 11.99
C VAL A 134 2.96 -7.79 11.28
N GLY A 135 2.86 -8.76 10.35
CA GLY A 135 3.99 -9.15 9.50
C GLY A 135 4.53 -8.01 8.65
N HIS A 136 3.65 -7.18 8.07
CA HIS A 136 4.04 -5.99 7.32
C HIS A 136 4.80 -4.99 8.20
N CYS A 137 4.31 -4.68 9.41
CA CYS A 137 4.99 -3.77 10.32
C CYS A 137 6.40 -4.28 10.70
N ARG A 138 6.56 -5.59 10.94
CA ARG A 138 7.87 -6.20 11.23
C ARG A 138 8.85 -6.15 10.05
N ALA A 139 8.35 -6.14 8.81
CA ALA A 139 9.20 -6.07 7.61
C ALA A 139 9.69 -4.64 7.30
N VAL A 140 9.10 -3.63 7.96
CA VAL A 140 9.39 -2.20 7.75
C VAL A 140 10.35 -1.67 8.82
N GLY A 141 10.30 -2.22 10.05
CA GLY A 141 11.26 -1.93 11.12
C GLY A 141 12.65 -2.45 10.82
#